data_AF-A0A957F3X9-F1
#
_entry.id   AF-A0A957F3X9-F1
#
_cell.length_a   1.000
_cell.length_b   1.000
_cell.length_c   1.000
_cell.angle_alpha   90.00
_cell.angle_beta   90.00
_cell.angle_gamma   90.00
#
_symmetry.space_group_name_H-M   'P 1'
#
loop_
_entity.id
_entity.type
_entity.pdbx_description
1 polymer ?
#
loop_
_entity_poly.entity_id
_entity_poly.type
_entity_poly.pdbx_seq_one_letter_code
_entity_poly.pdbx_strand_id
1 'polypeptide(L)'
;MMDTAEQLERQLPHLMRAWETALRSGYSVRQCVEATAQMTRTQQPLDMTAEYSSLDIMEAMPIADAEPLRGAFAQVLADWQAGGDFFAALDGLRGRYPSPGLDLLVTALRVQREVGGNLADLLEATGLVLQKRLA
;
A
#
# COMPACT_ATOMS: atom_id res chain seq x y z
N MET A 1 18.82 16.74 -2.26
CA MET A 1 17.81 16.09 -3.12
C MET A 1 17.60 14.71 -2.54
N MET A 2 16.42 14.42 -2.01
CA MET A 2 16.13 13.14 -1.35
C MET A 2 15.96 12.06 -2.43
N ASP A 3 16.53 10.87 -2.22
CA ASP A 3 16.43 9.76 -3.17
C ASP A 3 15.00 9.20 -3.23
N THR A 4 14.59 8.64 -4.38
CA THR A 4 13.25 8.08 -4.58
C THR A 4 12.97 6.91 -3.63
N ALA A 5 13.97 6.07 -3.32
CA ALA A 5 13.82 4.98 -2.37
C ALA A 5 13.68 5.51 -0.92
N GLU A 6 14.38 6.59 -0.58
CA GLU A 6 14.23 7.24 0.73
C GLU A 6 12.84 7.89 0.90
N GLN A 7 12.33 8.52 -0.15
CA GLN A 7 10.95 9.03 -0.15
C GLN A 7 9.93 7.90 0.01
N LEU A 8 10.12 6.77 -0.70
CA LEU A 8 9.27 5.60 -0.57
C LEU A 8 9.30 5.05 0.87
N GLU A 9 10.49 4.86 1.45
CA GLU A 9 10.69 4.37 2.82
C GLU A 9 9.89 5.19 3.84
N ARG A 10 9.96 6.52 3.73
CA ARG A 10 9.23 7.44 4.63
C ARG A 10 7.71 7.38 4.47
N GLN A 11 7.20 6.94 3.31
CA GLN A 11 5.76 6.87 3.02
C GLN A 11 5.13 5.54 3.43
N LEU A 12 5.93 4.48 3.59
CA LEU A 12 5.44 3.14 3.94
C LEU A 12 4.67 3.05 5.26
N PRO A 13 5.04 3.76 6.35
CA PRO A 13 4.23 3.76 7.56
C PRO A 13 2.81 4.29 7.34
N HIS A 14 2.67 5.33 6.53
CA HIS A 14 1.38 5.92 6.19
C HIS A 14 0.57 4.99 5.30
N LEU A 15 1.21 4.32 4.33
CA LEU A 15 0.58 3.27 3.53
C LEU A 15 0.00 2.16 4.42
N MET A 16 0.82 1.63 5.34
CA MET A 16 0.40 0.54 6.22
C MET A 16 -0.80 0.93 7.08
N ARG A 17 -0.84 2.17 7.59
CA ARG A 17 -1.97 2.69 8.35
C ARG A 17 -3.23 2.87 7.50
N ALA A 18 -3.08 3.34 6.26
CA ALA A 18 -4.20 3.47 5.32
C ALA A 18 -4.79 2.08 4.98
N TRP A 19 -3.92 1.11 4.69
CA TRP A 19 -4.33 -0.27 4.41
C TRP A 19 -4.94 -0.95 5.62
N GLU A 20 -4.37 -0.77 6.81
CA GLU A 20 -4.96 -1.25 8.06
C GLU A 20 -6.41 -0.76 8.18
N THR A 21 -6.63 0.55 8.06
CA THR A 21 -7.96 1.13 8.22
C THR A 21 -8.93 0.59 7.18
N ALA A 22 -8.51 0.51 5.91
CA ALA A 22 -9.31 -0.06 4.84
C ALA A 22 -9.65 -1.55 5.10
N LEU A 23 -8.67 -2.37 5.49
CA LEU A 23 -8.91 -3.78 5.79
C LEU A 23 -9.90 -3.95 6.96
N ARG A 24 -9.79 -3.11 8.01
CA ARG A 24 -10.75 -3.10 9.13
C ARG A 24 -12.16 -2.69 8.71
N SER A 25 -12.27 -1.82 7.71
CA SER A 25 -13.54 -1.41 7.10
C SER A 25 -14.12 -2.44 6.10
N GLY A 26 -13.45 -3.57 5.89
CA GLY A 26 -13.93 -4.65 5.03
C GLY A 26 -13.44 -4.58 3.57
N TYR A 27 -12.52 -3.67 3.24
CA TYR A 27 -11.86 -3.67 1.93
C TYR A 27 -10.91 -4.86 1.80
N SER A 28 -10.72 -5.34 0.58
CA SER A 28 -9.73 -6.36 0.24
C SER A 28 -8.34 -5.74 0.00
N VAL A 29 -7.28 -6.56 0.10
CA VAL A 29 -5.90 -6.15 -0.27
C VAL A 29 -5.84 -5.62 -1.69
N ARG A 30 -6.60 -6.22 -2.61
CA ARG A 30 -6.67 -5.76 -3.99
C ARG A 30 -7.21 -4.35 -4.09
N GLN A 31 -8.32 -4.05 -3.40
CA GLN A 31 -8.87 -2.69 -3.34
C GLN A 31 -7.88 -1.71 -2.70
N CYS A 32 -7.12 -2.13 -1.68
CA CYS A 32 -6.08 -1.29 -1.08
C CYS A 32 -4.95 -0.97 -2.07
N VAL A 33 -4.48 -1.96 -2.83
CA VAL A 33 -3.46 -1.78 -3.90
C VAL A 33 -3.99 -0.88 -5.01
N GLU A 34 -5.22 -1.13 -5.47
CA GLU A 34 -5.90 -0.33 -6.49
C GLU A 34 -6.00 1.13 -6.06
N ALA A 35 -6.43 1.36 -4.82
CA ALA A 35 -6.57 2.69 -4.28
C ALA A 35 -5.22 3.41 -4.17
N THR A 36 -4.17 2.71 -3.73
CA THR A 36 -2.79 3.26 -3.67
C THR A 36 -2.24 3.61 -5.06
N ALA A 37 -2.50 2.77 -6.06
CA ALA A 37 -2.07 2.97 -7.44
C ALA A 37 -2.82 4.12 -8.14
N GLN A 38 -4.10 4.33 -7.78
CA GLN A 38 -5.01 5.26 -8.46
C GLN A 38 -5.04 6.67 -7.85
N MET A 39 -4.22 6.97 -6.83
CA MET A 39 -4.27 8.23 -6.07
C MET A 39 -4.16 9.54 -6.91
N THR A 40 -3.73 9.52 -8.19
CA THR A 40 -3.75 10.70 -9.07
C THR A 40 -3.98 10.40 -10.56
N ARG A 41 -5.08 9.74 -10.92
CA ARG A 41 -5.57 9.84 -12.30
C ARG A 41 -7.06 10.13 -12.36
N THR A 42 -7.38 11.41 -12.12
CA THR A 42 -8.65 12.05 -12.47
C THR A 42 -9.84 11.57 -11.65
N GLN A 43 -10.59 12.50 -11.07
CA GLN A 43 -11.99 12.23 -10.69
C GLN A 43 -12.72 11.64 -11.91
N GLN A 44 -12.98 10.34 -11.89
CA GLN A 44 -14.05 9.73 -12.68
C GLN A 44 -14.94 8.95 -11.71
N PRO A 45 -16.26 9.13 -11.79
CA PRO A 45 -17.19 8.63 -10.80
C PRO A 45 -17.11 7.10 -10.76
N LEU A 46 -16.84 6.57 -9.57
CA LEU A 46 -17.25 5.20 -9.24
C LEU A 46 -18.75 5.15 -9.53
N ASP A 47 -19.18 4.20 -10.36
CA ASP A 47 -20.60 3.96 -10.65
C ASP A 47 -21.36 3.94 -9.31
N MET A 48 -22.26 4.92 -9.16
CA MET A 48 -22.89 5.32 -7.90
C MET A 48 -24.02 4.35 -7.51
N THR A 49 -23.68 3.08 -7.30
CA THR A 49 -24.62 2.10 -6.73
C THR A 49 -24.13 1.43 -5.45
N ALA A 50 -22.97 1.83 -4.92
CA ALA A 50 -22.60 1.54 -3.54
C ALA A 50 -22.41 2.86 -2.79
N GLU A 51 -23.28 3.05 -1.80
CA GLU A 51 -23.37 4.21 -0.91
C GLU A 51 -21.97 4.65 -0.41
N TYR A 52 -21.73 5.95 -0.50
CA TYR A 52 -20.48 6.59 -0.09
C TYR A 52 -20.14 6.28 1.39
N SER A 53 -19.07 5.53 1.61
CA SER A 53 -18.21 5.64 2.82
C SER A 53 -16.82 5.01 2.60
N SER A 54 -16.26 5.18 1.39
CA SER A 54 -14.91 4.68 1.04
C SER A 54 -13.83 5.76 0.98
N LEU A 55 -14.22 7.03 0.83
CA LEU A 55 -13.32 8.09 0.41
C LEU A 55 -12.68 8.86 1.58
N ASP A 56 -13.31 8.89 2.76
CA ASP A 56 -12.74 9.54 3.96
C ASP A 56 -11.46 8.86 4.50
N ILE A 57 -11.23 7.59 4.16
CA ILE A 57 -10.11 6.79 4.70
C ILE A 57 -8.78 7.17 4.04
N MET A 58 -8.82 7.67 2.81
CA MET A 58 -7.65 8.04 2.01
C MET A 58 -7.37 9.54 1.98
N GLU A 59 -8.32 10.38 2.45
CA GLU A 59 -8.14 11.84 2.59
C GLU A 59 -7.06 12.22 3.62
N ALA A 60 -6.57 11.26 4.43
CA ALA A 60 -5.53 11.50 5.41
C ALA A 60 -4.08 11.46 4.87
N MET A 61 -3.85 11.03 3.62
CA MET A 61 -2.53 11.21 2.99
C MET A 61 -2.47 12.60 2.34
N PRO A 62 -1.56 13.51 2.77
CA PRO A 62 -1.34 14.75 2.04
C PRO A 62 -0.90 14.41 0.61
N ILE A 63 -1.81 14.65 -0.33
CA ILE A 63 -1.78 14.22 -1.73
C ILE A 63 -0.64 14.89 -2.53
N ALA A 64 0.21 15.69 -1.87
CA ALA A 64 1.33 16.40 -2.47
C ALA A 64 2.62 15.56 -2.59
N ASP A 65 2.81 14.53 -1.75
CA ASP A 65 4.08 13.78 -1.67
C ASP A 65 3.98 12.31 -2.12
N ALA A 66 2.82 11.80 -2.52
CA ALA A 66 2.58 10.35 -2.77
C ALA A 66 3.19 9.78 -4.08
N GLU A 67 3.91 10.57 -4.87
CA GLU A 67 4.35 10.19 -6.22
C GLU A 67 5.23 8.91 -6.30
N PRO A 68 6.26 8.70 -5.46
CA PRO A 68 7.06 7.47 -5.53
C PRO A 68 6.28 6.23 -5.10
N LEU A 69 5.42 6.35 -4.08
CA LEU A 69 4.54 5.26 -3.63
C LEU A 69 3.50 4.89 -4.69
N ARG A 70 2.89 5.90 -5.31
CA ARG A 70 1.90 5.69 -6.37
C ARG A 70 2.51 5.00 -7.58
N GLY A 71 3.64 5.49 -8.10
CA GLY A 71 4.32 4.88 -9.24
C GLY A 71 4.74 3.44 -8.96
N ALA A 72 5.25 3.18 -7.76
CA ALA A 72 5.59 1.85 -7.28
C ALA A 72 4.38 0.89 -7.31
N PHE A 73 3.28 1.27 -6.68
CA PHE A 73 2.08 0.42 -6.58
C PHE A 73 1.27 0.34 -7.87
N ALA A 74 1.35 1.36 -8.75
CA ALA A 74 0.77 1.29 -10.09
C ALA A 74 1.40 0.19 -10.93
N GLN A 75 2.71 -0.01 -10.83
CA GLN A 75 3.36 -1.14 -11.51
C GLN A 75 2.94 -2.48 -10.90
N VAL A 76 2.90 -2.58 -9.57
CA VAL A 76 2.44 -3.81 -8.89
C VAL A 76 1.03 -4.18 -9.33
N LEU A 77 0.13 -3.20 -9.41
CA LEU A 77 -1.22 -3.40 -9.89
C LEU A 77 -1.25 -3.87 -11.35
N ALA A 78 -0.47 -3.22 -12.23
CA ALA A 78 -0.41 -3.59 -13.64
C ALA A 78 0.07 -5.04 -13.83
N ASP A 79 1.14 -5.44 -13.12
CA ASP A 79 1.68 -6.79 -13.18
C ASP A 79 0.68 -7.83 -12.64
N TRP A 80 -0.03 -7.51 -11.57
CA TRP A 80 -1.07 -8.37 -11.00
C TRP A 80 -2.30 -8.48 -11.93
N GLN A 81 -2.72 -7.38 -12.56
CA GLN A 81 -3.83 -7.37 -13.52
C GLN A 81 -3.50 -8.11 -14.82
N ALA A 82 -2.23 -8.15 -15.22
CA ALA A 82 -1.75 -8.94 -16.36
C ALA A 82 -1.79 -10.46 -16.12
N GLY A 83 -2.27 -10.91 -14.94
CA GLY A 83 -2.34 -12.32 -14.56
C GLY A 83 -1.13 -12.82 -13.77
N GLY A 84 -0.22 -11.93 -13.37
CA GLY A 84 0.90 -12.26 -12.50
C GLY A 84 0.49 -12.55 -11.06
N ASP A 85 1.37 -13.21 -10.30
CA ASP A 85 1.19 -13.38 -8.86
C ASP A 85 1.51 -12.08 -8.11
N PHE A 86 0.67 -11.72 -7.13
CA PHE A 86 0.80 -10.51 -6.33
C PHE A 86 2.16 -10.39 -5.63
N PHE A 87 2.67 -11.50 -5.08
CA PHE A 87 3.96 -11.49 -4.39
C PHE A 87 5.14 -11.45 -5.35
N ALA A 88 5.01 -12.05 -6.54
CA ALA A 88 5.99 -11.87 -7.60
C ALA A 88 6.07 -10.39 -8.05
N ALA A 89 4.93 -9.70 -8.18
CA ALA A 89 4.89 -8.27 -8.49
C ALA A 89 5.55 -7.42 -7.38
N LEU A 90 5.31 -7.76 -6.11
CA LEU A 90 5.97 -7.12 -4.96
C LEU A 90 7.49 -7.38 -4.93
N ASP A 91 7.96 -8.58 -5.27
CA ASP A 91 9.40 -8.86 -5.38
C ASP A 91 10.04 -8.04 -6.50
N GLY A 92 9.36 -7.89 -7.64
CA GLY A 92 9.79 -7.01 -8.72
C GLY A 92 9.87 -5.54 -8.27
N LEU A 93 9.00 -5.10 -7.36
CA LEU A 93 9.09 -3.78 -6.75
C LEU A 93 10.29 -3.65 -5.81
N ARG A 94 10.54 -4.64 -4.95
CA ARG A 94 11.70 -4.67 -4.02
C ARG A 94 13.04 -4.63 -4.75
N GLY A 95 13.13 -5.30 -5.90
CA GLY A 95 14.33 -5.26 -6.74
C GLY A 95 14.61 -3.87 -7.35
N ARG A 96 13.56 -3.06 -7.56
CA ARG A 96 13.67 -1.69 -8.10
C ARG A 96 13.92 -0.65 -7.03
N TYR A 97 13.32 -0.81 -5.86
CA TYR A 97 13.44 0.11 -4.73
C TYR A 97 13.90 -0.66 -3.48
N PRO A 98 15.22 -0.81 -3.27
CA PRO A 98 15.75 -1.45 -2.08
C PRO A 98 15.42 -0.59 -0.85
N SER A 99 14.49 -1.09 -0.04
CA SER A 99 13.88 -0.36 1.08
C SER A 99 13.63 -1.33 2.24
N PRO A 100 14.26 -1.14 3.40
CA PRO A 100 14.05 -2.01 4.57
C PRO A 100 12.58 -2.06 5.02
N GLY A 101 11.85 -0.94 4.89
CA GLY A 101 10.43 -0.88 5.16
C GLY A 101 9.61 -1.70 4.16
N LEU A 102 9.99 -1.69 2.88
CA LEU A 102 9.30 -2.46 1.85
C LEU A 102 9.53 -3.96 2.05
N ASP A 103 10.75 -4.34 2.43
CA ASP A 103 11.07 -5.71 2.83
C ASP A 103 10.19 -6.18 4.00
N LEU A 104 10.01 -5.34 5.01
CA LEU A 104 9.12 -5.63 6.14
C LEU A 104 7.66 -5.78 5.69
N LEU A 105 7.15 -4.86 4.87
CA LEU A 105 5.78 -4.91 4.35
C LEU A 105 5.51 -6.22 3.61
N VAL A 106 6.39 -6.56 2.66
CA VAL A 106 6.23 -7.77 1.85
C VAL A 106 6.37 -9.02 2.70
N THR A 107 7.27 -9.02 3.68
CA THR A 107 7.40 -10.12 4.65
C THR A 107 6.13 -10.29 5.48
N ALA A 108 5.56 -9.20 6.00
CA ALA A 108 4.31 -9.25 6.74
C ALA A 108 3.16 -9.83 5.90
N LEU A 109 3.01 -9.37 4.65
CA LEU A 109 2.01 -9.91 3.72
C LEU A 109 2.20 -11.42 3.47
N ARG A 110 3.45 -11.89 3.36
CA ARG A 110 3.75 -13.33 3.16
C ARG A 110 3.41 -14.14 4.40
N VAL A 111 3.84 -13.68 5.58
CA VAL A 111 3.55 -14.33 6.86
C VAL A 111 2.05 -14.46 7.06
N GLN A 112 1.28 -13.39 6.78
CA GLN A 112 -0.18 -13.46 6.87
C GLN A 112 -0.78 -14.47 5.89
N ARG A 113 -0.26 -14.56 4.65
CA ARG A 113 -0.72 -15.54 3.67
C ARG A 113 -0.41 -16.99 4.07
N GLU A 114 0.74 -17.24 4.69
CA GLU A 114 1.20 -18.59 5.07
C GLU A 114 0.56 -19.08 6.37
N VAL A 115 0.52 -18.23 7.40
CA VAL A 115 0.05 -18.59 8.75
C VAL A 115 -1.46 -18.33 8.89
N GLY A 116 -2.01 -17.42 8.10
CA GLY A 116 -3.37 -16.89 8.30
C GLY A 116 -3.42 -15.81 9.39
N GLY A 117 -4.61 -15.26 9.63
CA GLY A 117 -4.84 -14.21 10.62
C GLY A 117 -5.23 -12.86 10.01
N ASN A 118 -5.46 -11.89 10.89
CA ASN A 118 -5.93 -10.56 10.50
C ASN A 118 -4.78 -9.71 9.97
N LEU A 119 -4.77 -9.44 8.67
CA LEU A 119 -3.75 -8.61 8.04
C LEU A 119 -3.72 -7.18 8.60
N ALA A 120 -4.87 -6.64 9.02
CA ALA A 120 -4.90 -5.29 9.59
C ALA A 120 -4.04 -5.21 10.87
N ASP A 121 -4.20 -6.16 11.79
CA ASP A 121 -3.42 -6.19 13.03
C ASP A 121 -1.92 -6.34 12.75
N LEU A 122 -1.57 -7.14 11.74
CA LEU A 122 -0.18 -7.32 11.34
C LEU A 122 0.42 -6.06 10.69
N LEU A 123 -0.35 -5.34 9.86
CA LEU A 123 0.07 -4.07 9.27
C LEU A 123 0.20 -2.97 10.31
N GLU A 124 -0.67 -2.92 11.31
CA GLU A 124 -0.55 -2.00 12.45
C GLU A 124 0.78 -2.25 13.19
N ALA A 125 1.04 -3.50 13.59
CA ALA A 125 2.27 -3.87 14.28
C ALA A 125 3.52 -3.56 13.45
N THR A 126 3.49 -3.89 12.14
CA THR A 126 4.61 -3.65 11.23
C THR A 126 4.85 -2.16 11.00
N GLY A 127 3.77 -1.38 10.85
CA GLY A 127 3.84 0.07 10.70
C GLY A 127 4.44 0.75 11.92
N LEU A 128 4.06 0.32 13.12
CA LEU A 128 4.66 0.81 14.37
C LEU A 128 6.16 0.49 14.47
N VAL A 129 6.57 -0.71 14.05
CA VAL A 129 8.00 -1.07 13.99
C VAL A 129 8.74 -0.16 13.02
N LEU A 130 8.17 0.13 11.86
CA LEU A 130 8.79 0.97 10.85
C LEU A 130 8.89 2.44 11.32
N GLN A 131 7.84 3.00 11.91
CA GLN A 131 7.87 4.35 12.48
C GLN A 131 8.98 4.51 13.52
N LYS A 132 9.15 3.54 14.42
CA LYS A 132 10.22 3.56 15.43
C LYS A 132 11.62 3.53 14.84
N ARG A 133 11.81 3.00 13.62
CA ARG A 133 13.10 2.98 12.93
C ARG A 133 13.42 4.29 12.22
N LEU A 134 12.38 5.04 11.84
CA LEU A 134 12.50 6.30 11.10
C LEU A 134 12.48 7.54 12.00
N ALA A 135 12.11 7.39 13.28
CA ALA A 135 12.16 8.41 14.32
C ALA A 135 13.60 8.64 14.82
#